data_AF-A0A8E2IAU9-F1
#
_entry.id   AF-A0A8E2IAU9-F1
#
_cell.length_a   1.000
_cell.length_b   1.000
_cell.length_c   1.000
_cell.angle_alpha   90.00
_cell.angle_beta   90.00
_cell.angle_gamma   90.00
#
_symmetry.space_group_name_H-M   'P 1'
#
loop_
_entity.id
_entity.type
_entity.pdbx_description
1 polymer ?
#
loop_
_entity_poly.entity_id
_entity_poly.type
_entity_poly.pdbx_seq_one_letter_code
_entity_poly.pdbx_strand_id
1 'polypeptide(L)' 'MNKSKYQFDELDIQFLEYVQIILERYYKDEAPSVLAKSSLLKRLSEDPNYVHHYDEEYWAKYVYREYEQKKTNKRNNKNC' A
#
# COMPACT_ATOMS: atom_id res chain seq x y z
N MET A 1 -11.26 13.12 20.16
CA MET A 1 -10.04 13.43 19.37
C MET A 1 -9.75 12.24 18.47
N ASN A 2 -10.03 12.37 17.17
CA ASN A 2 -9.66 11.34 16.20
C ASN A 2 -8.14 11.40 16.03
N LYS A 3 -7.41 10.50 16.73
CA LYS A 3 -5.98 10.28 16.49
C LYS A 3 -5.85 9.85 15.03
N SER A 4 -5.08 10.60 14.23
CA SER A 4 -4.63 10.07 12.93
C SER A 4 -4.00 8.70 13.20
N LYS A 5 -4.51 7.66 12.52
CA LYS A 5 -4.13 6.27 12.82
C LYS A 5 -2.64 6.02 12.57
N TYR A 6 -2.00 6.89 11.80
CA TYR A 6 -0.60 6.86 11.45
C TYR A 6 0.00 8.26 11.64
N GLN A 7 1.26 8.32 12.08
CA GLN A 7 2.10 9.50 12.01
C GLN A 7 3.16 9.22 10.95
N PHE A 8 3.16 10.02 9.89
CA PHE A 8 4.10 9.94 8.78
C PHE A 8 4.88 11.25 8.74
N ASP A 9 6.19 11.16 8.55
CA ASP A 9 7.02 12.33 8.30
C ASP A 9 7.05 12.67 6.79
N GLU A 10 7.85 13.67 6.42
CA GLU A 10 7.95 14.10 5.03
C GLU A 10 8.55 13.03 4.11
N LEU A 11 9.51 12.24 4.60
CA LEU A 11 10.12 11.15 3.84
C LEU A 11 9.12 10.03 3.59
N ASP A 12 8.32 9.70 4.60
CA ASP A 12 7.24 8.73 4.49
C ASP A 12 6.21 9.14 3.44
N ILE A 13 5.84 10.42 3.40
CA ILE A 13 4.88 10.96 2.42
C ILE A 13 5.45 10.86 1.01
N GLN A 14 6.68 11.33 0.79
CA GLN A 14 7.35 11.27 -0.52
C GLN A 14 7.48 9.82 -1.00
N PHE A 15 7.89 8.91 -0.12
CA PHE A 15 7.97 7.49 -0.41
C PHE A 15 6.62 6.91 -0.85
N LEU A 16 5.53 7.24 -0.13
CA LEU A 16 4.19 6.77 -0.47
C LEU A 16 3.68 7.34 -1.80
N GLU A 17 4.01 8.59 -2.13
CA GLU A 17 3.68 9.20 -3.43
C GLU A 17 4.36 8.45 -4.58
N TYR A 18 5.64 8.11 -4.45
CA TYR A 18 6.34 7.31 -5.46
C TYR A 18 5.76 5.91 -5.61
N VAL A 19 5.42 5.24 -4.51
CA VAL A 19 4.72 3.94 -4.55
C VAL A 19 3.38 4.09 -5.28
N GLN A 20 2.62 5.15 -5.02
CA GLN A 20 1.35 5.42 -5.70
C GLN A 20 1.54 5.62 -7.20
N ILE A 21 2.52 6.43 -7.63
CA ILE A 21 2.85 6.68 -9.04
C ILE A 21 3.14 5.36 -9.77
N ILE A 22 3.83 4.41 -9.14
CA ILE A 22 4.08 3.10 -9.73
C ILE A 22 2.78 2.29 -9.84
N LEU A 23 1.92 2.32 -8.81
CA LEU A 23 0.62 1.64 -8.81
C LEU A 23 -0.37 2.20 -9.82
N GLU A 24 -0.30 3.50 -10.14
CA GLU A 24 -1.13 4.15 -11.16
C GLU A 24 -0.96 3.52 -12.55
N ARG A 25 0.22 2.95 -12.85
CA ARG A 25 0.46 2.19 -14.09
C ARG A 25 -0.43 0.95 -14.22
N TYR A 26 -0.89 0.39 -13.10
CA TYR A 26 -1.71 -0.83 -13.06
C TYR A 26 -3.18 -0.54 -12.78
N TYR A 27 -3.46 0.41 -11.88
CA TYR A 27 -4.80 0.65 -11.34
C TYR A 27 -5.36 2.04 -11.68
N LYS A 28 -4.59 2.91 -12.35
CA LYS A 28 -5.00 4.28 -12.70
C LYS A 28 -5.56 5.00 -11.47
N ASP A 29 -6.76 5.58 -11.60
CA ASP A 29 -7.45 6.32 -10.55
C ASP A 29 -7.79 5.47 -9.30
N GLU A 30 -7.73 4.14 -9.39
CA GLU A 30 -7.92 3.28 -8.21
C GLU A 30 -6.66 3.14 -7.35
N ALA A 31 -5.48 3.56 -7.82
CA ALA A 31 -4.20 3.37 -7.11
C ALA A 31 -4.21 3.91 -5.67
N PRO A 32 -4.74 5.12 -5.37
CA PRO A 32 -4.87 5.60 -3.98
C PRO A 32 -5.70 4.66 -3.10
N SER A 33 -6.79 4.11 -3.65
CA SER A 33 -7.66 3.17 -2.93
C SER A 33 -6.95 1.82 -2.69
N VAL A 34 -6.17 1.35 -3.67
CA VAL A 34 -5.39 0.12 -3.55
C VAL A 34 -4.32 0.28 -2.47
N LEU A 35 -3.57 1.38 -2.50
CA LEU A 35 -2.56 1.69 -1.50
C LEU A 35 -3.16 1.80 -0.09
N ALA A 36 -4.29 2.51 0.06
CA ALA A 36 -4.99 2.64 1.34
C ALA A 36 -5.51 1.32 1.93
N LYS A 37 -5.85 0.34 1.08
CA LYS A 37 -6.30 -1.01 1.49
C LYS A 37 -5.14 -1.98 1.74
N SER A 38 -3.91 -1.55 1.47
CA SER A 38 -2.73 -2.39 1.62
C SER A 38 -2.23 -2.44 3.07
N SER A 39 -1.41 -3.43 3.40
CA SER A 39 -0.70 -3.43 4.69
C SER A 39 0.48 -2.45 4.77
N LEU A 40 0.86 -1.78 3.67
CA LEU A 40 2.03 -0.89 3.63
C LEU A 40 1.93 0.27 4.61
N LEU A 41 0.79 0.98 4.65
CA LEU A 41 0.60 2.11 5.58
C LEU A 41 0.80 1.70 7.05
N LYS A 42 0.34 0.49 7.39
CA LYS A 42 0.52 -0.07 8.73
C LYS A 42 2.00 -0.39 8.98
N ARG A 43 2.67 -1.07 8.05
CA ARG A 43 4.09 -1.42 8.17
C ARG A 43 4.97 -0.18 8.29
N LEU A 44 4.71 0.84 7.48
CA LEU A 44 5.42 2.12 7.52
C LEU A 44 5.26 2.78 8.89
N SER A 45 4.07 2.73 9.48
CA SER A 45 3.87 3.28 10.83
C SER A 45 4.48 2.45 11.97
N GLU A 46 4.69 1.14 11.77
CA GLU A 46 5.20 0.23 12.79
C GLU A 46 6.73 0.12 12.75
N ASP A 47 7.32 0.10 11.55
CA ASP A 47 8.76 0.00 11.33
C ASP A 47 9.18 0.76 10.04
N PRO A 48 9.33 2.10 10.11
CA PRO A 48 9.74 2.90 8.97
C PRO A 48 11.12 2.49 8.44
N ASN A 49 12.06 2.13 9.32
CA ASN A 49 13.42 1.74 8.93
C ASN A 49 13.42 0.50 8.04
N TYR A 50 12.59 -0.49 8.37
CA TYR A 50 12.40 -1.66 7.52
C TYR A 50 11.78 -1.30 6.17
N VAL A 51 10.79 -0.40 6.14
CA VAL A 51 10.14 0.00 4.89
C VAL A 51 11.12 0.75 3.98
N HIS A 52 11.82 1.75 4.52
CA HIS A 52 12.83 2.55 3.80
C HIS A 52 14.11 1.80 3.45
N HIS A 53 14.29 0.56 3.96
CA HIS A 53 15.37 -0.32 3.51
C HIS A 53 15.17 -0.81 2.07
N TYR A 54 13.92 -0.87 1.60
CA TYR A 54 13.57 -1.28 0.25
C TYR A 54 13.05 -0.09 -0.55
N ASP A 55 13.23 -0.18 -1.87
CA ASP A 55 12.74 0.85 -2.79
C ASP A 55 11.22 0.82 -2.98
N GLU A 56 10.71 1.87 -3.61
CA GLU A 56 9.30 2.08 -3.88
C GLU A 56 8.77 1.05 -4.87
N GLU A 57 9.63 0.55 -5.78
CA GLU A 57 9.29 -0.54 -6.69
C GLU A 57 8.98 -1.85 -5.97
N TYR A 58 9.80 -2.23 -4.99
CA TYR A 58 9.58 -3.41 -4.16
C TYR A 58 8.22 -3.32 -3.48
N TRP A 59 7.93 -2.17 -2.88
CA TRP A 59 6.69 -1.95 -2.16
C TRP A 59 5.47 -1.85 -3.07
N ALA A 60 5.58 -1.25 -4.25
CA ALA A 60 4.52 -1.27 -5.25
C ALA A 60 4.21 -2.71 -5.72
N LYS A 61 5.25 -3.53 -5.97
CA LYS A 61 5.10 -4.96 -6.30
C LYS A 61 4.44 -5.73 -5.15
N TYR A 62 4.81 -5.44 -3.91
CA TYR A 62 4.20 -6.03 -2.72
C TYR A 62 2.71 -5.69 -2.63
N VAL A 63 2.35 -4.39 -2.75
CA VAL A 63 0.96 -3.91 -2.69
C VAL A 63 0.12 -4.54 -3.81
N TYR A 64 0.64 -4.58 -5.04
CA TYR A 64 0.00 -5.24 -6.17
C TYR A 64 -0.34 -6.70 -5.86
N ARG A 65 0.66 -7.49 -5.41
CA ARG A 65 0.47 -8.91 -5.08
C ARG A 65 -0.55 -9.11 -3.97
N GLU A 66 -0.48 -8.31 -2.91
CA GLU A 66 -1.41 -8.38 -1.80
C GLU A 66 -2.85 -8.10 -2.25
N TYR A 67 -3.04 -7.09 -3.10
CA TYR A 67 -4.36 -6.72 -3.60
C TYR A 67 -4.97 -7.78 -4.52
N GLU A 68 -4.18 -8.35 -5.43
CA GLU A 68 -4.63 -9.42 -6.34
C GLU A 68 -4.95 -10.72 -5.59
N GLN A 69 -4.20 -11.05 -4.53
CA GLN A 69 -4.53 -12.18 -3.65
C GLN A 69 -5.86 -11.96 -2.90
N LYS A 70 -6.08 -10.76 -2.36
CA LYS A 70 -7.35 -10.39 -1.70
C LYS A 70 -8.53 -10.46 -2.66
N LYS A 71 -8.37 -10.02 -3.91
CA LYS A 71 -9.39 -10.14 -4.97
C LYS A 71 -9.72 -11.59 -5.28
N THR A 72 -8.70 -12.42 -5.47
CA THR A 72 -8.86 -13.85 -5.78
C THR A 72 -9.59 -14.58 -4.65
N ASN A 73 -9.18 -14.37 -3.40
CA ASN A 73 -9.82 -14.98 -2.23
C ASN A 73 -11.28 -14.51 -2.07
N LYS A 74 -11.56 -13.24 -2.34
CA LYS A 74 -12.94 -12.70 -2.31
C LYS A 74 -13.83 -13.26 -3.42
N ARG A 75 -13.26 -13.60 -4.58
CA ARG A 75 -13.99 -14.27 -5.67
C ARG A 75 -14.32 -15.72 -5.32
N ASN A 76 -13.38 -16.45 -4.73
CA ASN A 76 -13.58 -17.84 -4.34
C ASN A 76 -14.60 -17.99 -3.20
N ASN A 77 -14.68 -17.04 -2.28
CA ASN A 77 -15.67 -17.03 -1.19
C ASN A 77 -17.09 -16.57 -1.59
N LYS A 78 -17.31 -16.14 -2.83
CA LYS A 78 -18.64 -15.73 -3.33
C LYS A 78 -19.38 -16.84 -4.10
N ASN A 79 -18.77 -18.02 -4.23
CA ASN A 79 -19.33 -19.19 -4.91
C ASN A 79 -19.83 -20.27 -3.93
N CYS A 80 -20.19 -19.90 -2.69
CA CYS A 80 -20.86 -20.77 -1.73
C CYS A 80 -22.19 -20.17 -1.29
#